data_AF-E9RVQ0-F1
#
_entry.id   AF-E9RVQ0-F1
#
_cell.length_a   1.000
_cell.length_b   1.000
_cell.length_c   1.000
_cell.angle_alpha   90.00
_cell.angle_beta   90.00
_cell.angle_gamma   90.00
#
_symmetry.space_group_name_H-M   'P 1'
#
loop_
_entity.id
_entity.type
_entity.pdbx_description
1 polymer ?
#
loop_
_entity_poly.entity_id
_entity_poly.type
_entity_poly.pdbx_seq_one_letter_code
_entity_poly.pdbx_strand_id
1 'polypeptide(L)'
;MSVYFILLYFFVYGFLGWCTEVAFAGVKEGKFVNRGFLNGPICPIYGVGVAVVVSCLDGLKDNLILLYISSVVLVTALEWFTGFILDKLFHNKWWDYSSMPLNLNGYVCLLFSLIWGVACVLIVKILHPLIHKALDFLPEFVGWTCIVLFGVTLFVDLYVTVTDILKMNRKLAKMNEIATELHRISDEIGENIYEDVTEALELKEEMADRLKERAAEFHERRKDLSEDMREQIIELRKHYRELILRNPAHMKRIIRAFPKLESRKYKDALEDLREYIRKNGKKK
;
A
#
# COMPACT_ATOMS: atom_id res chain seq x y z
N MET A 1 -1.66 26.66 23.47
CA MET A 1 -0.75 25.58 23.93
C MET A 1 0.67 25.90 23.49
N SER A 2 1.68 25.57 24.29
CA SER A 2 3.09 25.73 23.88
C SER A 2 3.46 24.66 22.84
N VAL A 3 4.46 24.95 22.01
CA VAL A 3 5.00 24.01 21.00
C VAL A 3 5.49 22.72 21.65
N TYR A 4 6.08 22.81 22.84
CA TYR A 4 6.54 21.67 23.63
C TYR A 4 5.44 20.62 23.85
N PHE A 5 4.26 21.03 24.30
CA PHE A 5 3.16 20.10 24.54
C PHE A 5 2.60 19.51 23.24
N ILE A 6 2.52 20.30 22.17
CA ILE A 6 2.05 19.81 20.86
C ILE A 6 2.94 18.67 20.37
N LEU A 7 4.27 18.80 20.51
CA LEU A 7 5.22 17.76 20.10
C LEU A 7 5.10 16.50 20.98
N LEU A 8 4.95 16.66 22.30
CA LEU A 8 4.72 15.51 23.20
C LEU A 8 3.41 14.79 22.89
N TYR A 9 2.32 15.53 22.65
CA TYR A 9 1.04 14.97 22.25
C TYR A 9 1.15 14.19 20.95
N PHE A 10 1.88 14.71 19.96
CA PHE A 10 2.13 13.99 18.73
C PHE A 10 2.74 12.60 18.99
N PHE A 11 3.78 12.49 19.82
CA PHE A 11 4.41 11.21 20.12
C PHE A 11 3.50 10.28 20.93
N VAL A 12 2.84 10.80 21.97
CA VAL A 12 1.95 10.00 22.83
C VAL A 12 0.75 9.48 22.04
N TYR A 13 0.03 10.34 21.32
CA TYR A 13 -1.12 9.92 20.53
C TYR A 13 -0.73 9.09 19.30
N GLY A 14 0.44 9.35 18.71
CA GLY A 14 0.99 8.50 17.66
C GLY A 14 1.25 7.07 18.13
N PHE A 15 1.78 6.91 19.35
CA PHE A 15 1.98 5.60 19.98
C PHE A 15 0.67 4.94 20.39
N LEU A 16 -0.26 5.68 21.03
CA LEU A 16 -1.58 5.14 21.41
C LEU A 16 -2.40 4.70 20.18
N GLY A 17 -2.33 5.47 19.10
CA GLY A 17 -2.94 5.11 17.81
C GLY A 17 -2.33 3.82 17.26
N TRP A 18 -1.01 3.66 17.32
CA TRP A 18 -0.34 2.42 16.95
C TRP A 18 -0.79 1.22 17.79
N CYS A 19 -0.87 1.38 19.11
CA CYS A 19 -1.39 0.34 20.00
C CYS A 19 -2.83 -0.06 19.63
N THR A 20 -3.67 0.92 19.29
CA THR A 20 -5.07 0.70 18.90
C THR A 20 -5.17 -0.11 17.60
N GLU A 21 -4.37 0.25 16.60
CA GLU A 21 -4.31 -0.45 15.31
C GLU A 21 -3.80 -1.90 15.45
N VAL A 22 -2.74 -2.09 16.24
CA VAL A 22 -2.18 -3.41 16.50
C VAL A 22 -3.16 -4.28 17.29
N ALA A 23 -3.84 -3.73 18.29
CA ALA A 23 -4.87 -4.43 19.04
C ALA A 23 -6.05 -4.80 18.14
N PHE A 24 -6.53 -3.87 17.31
CA PHE A 24 -7.60 -4.11 16.35
C PHE A 24 -7.24 -5.22 15.35
N ALA A 25 -6.02 -5.20 14.80
CA ALA A 25 -5.54 -6.25 13.93
C ALA A 25 -5.38 -7.60 14.65
N GLY A 26 -4.89 -7.59 15.89
CA GLY A 26 -4.77 -8.78 16.72
C GLY A 26 -6.11 -9.46 16.96
N VAL A 27 -7.14 -8.68 17.27
CA VAL A 27 -8.52 -9.20 17.47
C VAL A 27 -9.14 -9.68 16.17
N LYS A 28 -9.01 -8.91 15.09
CA LYS A 28 -9.69 -9.21 13.81
C LYS A 28 -9.02 -10.33 13.01
N GLU A 29 -7.69 -10.42 13.05
CA GLU A 29 -6.92 -11.35 12.21
C GLU A 29 -6.23 -12.46 13.00
N GLY A 30 -6.32 -12.42 14.35
CA GLY A 30 -5.70 -13.41 15.23
C GLY A 30 -4.18 -13.41 15.21
N LYS A 31 -3.56 -12.34 14.68
CA LYS A 31 -2.11 -12.25 14.50
C LYS A 31 -1.60 -10.88 14.89
N PHE A 32 -0.47 -10.86 15.58
CA PHE A 32 0.27 -9.63 15.79
C PHE A 32 0.88 -9.17 14.46
N VAL A 33 0.45 -8.01 13.99
CA VAL A 33 0.98 -7.38 12.79
C VAL A 33 1.22 -5.91 13.10
N ASN A 34 2.44 -5.44 12.83
CA ASN A 34 2.72 -4.02 12.94
C ASN A 34 1.99 -3.26 11.82
N ARG A 35 0.85 -2.64 12.19
CA ARG A 35 -0.09 -1.91 11.32
C ARG A 35 0.33 -0.48 10.97
N GLY A 36 1.39 0.03 11.59
CA GLY A 36 1.91 1.36 11.28
C GLY A 36 2.40 1.45 9.83
N PHE A 37 2.24 2.64 9.23
CA PHE A 37 2.90 2.98 7.97
C PHE A 37 4.43 2.83 8.15
N LEU A 38 4.95 3.40 9.24
CA LEU A 38 6.33 3.31 9.69
C LEU A 38 6.67 1.92 10.27
N ASN A 39 7.96 1.61 10.44
CA ASN A 39 8.39 0.35 11.05
C ASN A 39 8.37 0.39 12.58
N GLY A 40 8.48 1.57 13.16
CA GLY A 40 8.42 1.81 14.59
C GLY A 40 6.99 1.87 15.13
N PRO A 41 6.82 1.90 16.46
CA PRO A 41 5.53 1.85 17.12
C PRO A 41 4.82 3.21 17.13
N ILE A 42 4.80 3.92 16.01
CA ILE A 42 4.13 5.22 15.89
C ILE A 42 3.30 5.23 14.62
N CYS A 43 2.06 5.67 14.74
CA CYS A 43 1.20 6.02 13.62
C CYS A 43 1.07 7.55 13.52
N PRO A 44 1.80 8.21 12.61
CA PRO A 44 1.83 9.68 12.52
C PRO A 44 0.46 10.32 12.31
N ILE A 45 -0.44 9.66 11.58
CA ILE A 45 -1.80 10.17 11.34
C ILE A 45 -2.59 10.36 12.65
N TYR A 46 -2.41 9.48 13.64
CA TYR A 46 -3.05 9.63 14.94
C TYR A 46 -2.38 10.72 15.78
N GLY A 47 -1.05 10.81 15.73
CA GLY A 47 -0.29 11.87 16.40
C GLY A 47 -0.69 13.26 15.92
N VAL A 48 -0.65 13.48 14.61
CA VAL A 48 -1.09 14.75 13.99
C VAL A 48 -2.58 14.95 14.17
N GLY A 49 -3.39 13.93 13.88
CA GLY A 49 -4.85 14.02 13.91
C GLY A 49 -5.38 14.44 15.27
N VAL A 50 -4.95 13.76 16.33
CA VAL A 50 -5.38 14.08 17.69
C VAL A 50 -4.78 15.42 18.14
N ALA A 51 -3.52 15.73 17.83
CA ALA A 51 -2.93 17.02 18.18
C ALA A 51 -3.70 18.19 17.56
N VAL A 52 -4.13 18.06 16.29
CA VAL A 52 -4.96 19.05 15.59
C VAL A 52 -6.35 19.13 16.21
N VAL A 53 -7.00 17.98 16.47
CA VAL A 53 -8.33 17.92 17.11
C VAL A 53 -8.31 18.63 18.46
N VAL A 54 -7.36 18.31 19.34
CA VAL A 54 -7.28 18.95 20.65
C VAL A 54 -6.95 20.44 20.52
N SER A 55 -6.00 20.81 19.67
CA SER A 55 -5.60 22.21 19.52
C SER A 55 -6.73 23.10 18.99
N CYS A 56 -7.57 22.57 18.10
CA CYS A 56 -8.67 23.31 17.49
C CYS A 56 -9.98 23.22 18.29
N LEU A 57 -10.24 22.10 18.98
CA LEU A 57 -11.57 21.80 19.52
C LEU A 57 -11.64 21.74 21.05
N ASP A 58 -10.53 21.88 21.79
CA ASP A 58 -10.58 21.91 23.26
C ASP A 58 -11.50 23.03 23.80
N GLY A 59 -11.54 24.18 23.12
CA GLY A 59 -12.46 25.28 23.46
C GLY A 59 -13.95 24.97 23.27
N LEU A 60 -14.30 23.86 22.60
CA LEU A 60 -15.69 23.44 22.36
C LEU A 60 -16.14 22.32 23.33
N LYS A 61 -15.31 21.93 24.30
CA LYS A 61 -15.54 20.77 25.18
C LYS A 61 -16.85 20.81 25.99
N ASP A 62 -17.37 22.01 26.25
CA ASP A 62 -18.60 22.22 27.00
C ASP A 62 -19.86 22.00 26.16
N ASN A 63 -19.77 22.20 24.84
CA ASN A 63 -20.87 21.93 23.91
C ASN A 63 -20.63 20.60 23.19
N LEU A 64 -21.21 19.52 23.73
CA LEU A 64 -21.01 18.15 23.24
C LEU A 64 -21.39 17.98 21.76
N ILE A 65 -22.52 18.55 21.33
CA ILE A 65 -23.01 18.42 19.96
C ILE A 65 -22.05 19.10 19.00
N LEU A 66 -21.65 20.33 19.32
CA LEU A 66 -20.72 21.08 18.48
C LEU A 66 -19.35 20.41 18.42
N LEU A 67 -18.82 19.96 19.57
CA LEU A 67 -17.58 19.20 19.64
C LEU A 67 -17.62 17.96 18.74
N TYR A 68 -18.71 17.18 18.81
CA TYR A 68 -18.88 15.97 18.01
C TYR A 68 -18.90 16.28 16.52
N ILE A 69 -19.76 17.22 16.08
CA ILE A 69 -19.89 17.57 14.66
C ILE A 69 -18.56 18.12 14.13
N SER A 70 -17.92 19.04 14.85
CA SER A 70 -16.61 19.58 14.46
C SER A 70 -15.53 18.49 14.43
N SER A 71 -15.57 17.53 15.36
CA SER A 71 -14.64 16.39 15.36
C SER A 71 -14.82 15.52 14.13
N VAL A 72 -16.06 15.14 13.79
CA VAL A 72 -16.39 14.36 12.59
C VAL A 72 -15.86 15.05 11.34
N VAL A 73 -16.14 16.35 11.18
CA VAL A 73 -15.71 17.12 10.00
C VAL A 73 -14.18 17.19 9.92
N LEU A 74 -13.52 17.54 11.03
CA LEU A 74 -12.08 17.73 11.08
C LEU A 74 -11.32 16.43 10.83
N VAL A 75 -11.70 15.33 11.50
CA VAL A 75 -11.03 14.04 11.34
C VAL A 75 -11.26 13.47 9.94
N THR A 76 -12.46 13.65 9.38
CA THR A 76 -12.77 13.22 8.00
C THR A 76 -11.92 13.99 6.98
N ALA A 77 -11.76 15.30 7.17
CA ALA A 77 -10.90 16.11 6.30
C ALA A 77 -9.44 15.67 6.39
N LEU A 78 -8.92 15.43 7.60
CA LEU A 78 -7.55 14.97 7.82
C LEU A 78 -7.31 13.57 7.24
N GLU A 79 -8.23 12.63 7.44
CA GLU A 79 -8.13 11.28 6.89
C GLU A 79 -8.17 11.30 5.36
N TRP A 80 -9.11 12.08 4.76
CA TRP A 80 -9.19 12.23 3.32
C TRP A 80 -7.91 12.85 2.74
N PHE A 81 -7.40 13.92 3.35
CA PHE A 81 -6.19 14.60 2.91
C PHE A 81 -4.96 13.69 3.02
N THR A 82 -4.83 12.96 4.13
CA THR A 82 -3.73 12.02 4.33
C THR A 82 -3.81 10.87 3.32
N GLY A 83 -4.99 10.28 3.13
CA GLY A 83 -5.22 9.23 2.14
C GLY A 83 -4.90 9.69 0.72
N PHE A 84 -5.32 10.91 0.36
CA PHE A 84 -5.03 11.52 -0.93
C PHE A 84 -3.53 11.75 -1.15
N ILE A 85 -2.81 12.31 -0.17
CA ILE A 85 -1.37 12.53 -0.28
C ILE A 85 -0.63 11.21 -0.45
N LEU A 86 -0.94 10.22 0.40
CA LEU A 86 -0.27 8.91 0.34
C LEU A 86 -0.53 8.20 -0.99
N ASP A 87 -1.74 8.31 -1.53
CA ASP A 87 -2.06 7.79 -2.87
C ASP A 87 -1.25 8.52 -3.94
N LYS A 88 -1.19 9.86 -3.93
CA LYS A 88 -0.45 10.62 -4.95
C LYS A 88 1.06 10.41 -4.88
N LEU A 89 1.65 10.35 -3.69
CA LEU A 89 3.09 10.18 -3.50
C LEU A 89 3.57 8.77 -3.84
N PHE A 90 2.80 7.75 -3.44
CA PHE A 90 3.22 6.35 -3.57
C PHE A 90 2.50 5.60 -4.68
N HIS A 91 1.54 6.23 -5.37
CA HIS A 91 0.65 5.58 -6.34
C HIS A 91 -0.05 4.33 -5.80
N ASN A 92 -0.25 4.29 -4.49
CA ASN A 92 -0.82 3.16 -3.78
C ASN A 92 -1.89 3.68 -2.81
N LYS A 93 -3.07 3.06 -2.86
CA LYS A 93 -4.15 3.32 -1.93
C LYS A 93 -4.00 2.41 -0.70
N TRP A 94 -3.67 2.99 0.44
CA TRP A 94 -3.31 2.25 1.67
C TRP A 94 -4.50 1.60 2.36
N TRP A 95 -5.66 2.23 2.25
CA TRP A 95 -6.95 1.70 2.68
C TRP A 95 -8.02 2.09 1.67
N ASP A 96 -9.02 1.22 1.51
CA ASP A 96 -10.10 1.45 0.57
C ASP A 96 -11.48 1.19 1.19
N TYR A 97 -12.30 2.24 1.15
CA TYR A 97 -13.71 2.26 1.53
C TYR A 97 -14.65 2.37 0.32
N SER A 98 -14.18 2.15 -0.92
CA SER A 98 -15.02 2.25 -2.13
C SER A 98 -16.25 1.32 -2.09
N SER A 99 -16.15 0.20 -1.38
CA SER A 99 -17.26 -0.75 -1.18
C SER A 99 -18.26 -0.34 -0.09
N MET A 100 -18.02 0.75 0.62
CA MET A 100 -18.86 1.23 1.72
C MET A 100 -19.81 2.32 1.21
N PRO A 101 -21.05 2.41 1.73
CA PRO A 101 -21.98 3.46 1.36
C PRO A 101 -21.44 4.83 1.81
N LEU A 102 -21.77 5.88 1.05
CA LEU A 102 -21.40 7.27 1.34
C LEU A 102 -19.89 7.44 1.56
N ASN A 103 -19.10 6.79 0.70
CA ASN A 103 -17.65 6.98 0.66
C ASN A 103 -17.27 8.16 -0.26
N LEU A 104 -16.15 8.81 0.05
CA LEU A 104 -15.59 9.89 -0.76
C LEU A 104 -14.25 9.45 -1.35
N ASN A 105 -14.23 9.19 -2.67
CA ASN A 105 -13.09 8.62 -3.41
C ASN A 105 -12.53 7.32 -2.80
N GLY A 106 -13.30 6.66 -1.94
CA GLY A 106 -12.91 5.54 -1.10
C GLY A 106 -11.80 5.81 -0.06
N TYR A 107 -11.44 7.07 0.22
CA TYR A 107 -10.47 7.40 1.30
C TYR A 107 -11.14 7.52 2.67
N VAL A 108 -12.39 7.95 2.70
CA VAL A 108 -13.22 8.07 3.91
C VAL A 108 -14.62 7.56 3.61
N CYS A 109 -15.35 7.15 4.64
CA CYS A 109 -16.78 6.88 4.54
C CYS A 109 -17.51 7.36 5.79
N LEU A 110 -18.80 7.68 5.63
CA LEU A 110 -19.58 8.29 6.69
C LEU A 110 -19.59 7.46 7.98
N LEU A 111 -19.69 6.13 7.88
CA LEU A 111 -19.74 5.26 9.06
C LEU A 111 -18.49 5.43 9.94
N PHE A 112 -17.30 5.37 9.37
CA PHE A 112 -16.06 5.51 10.13
C PHE A 112 -15.85 6.95 10.59
N SER A 113 -16.21 7.94 9.78
CA SER A 113 -16.20 9.35 10.18
C SER A 113 -17.00 9.61 11.47
N LEU A 114 -18.19 8.99 11.60
CA LEU A 114 -19.02 9.12 12.80
C LEU A 114 -18.40 8.41 14.01
N ILE A 115 -17.89 7.19 13.83
CA ILE A 115 -17.21 6.43 14.90
C ILE A 115 -15.99 7.21 15.42
N TRP A 116 -15.18 7.77 14.52
CA TRP A 116 -14.03 8.59 14.89
C TRP A 116 -14.43 9.89 15.57
N GLY A 117 -15.57 10.48 15.20
CA GLY A 117 -16.15 11.61 15.92
C GLY A 117 -16.40 11.30 17.40
N VAL A 118 -16.99 10.13 17.70
CA VAL A 118 -17.25 9.70 19.09
C VAL A 118 -15.92 9.50 19.82
N ALA A 119 -14.95 8.83 19.18
CA ALA A 119 -13.62 8.65 19.75
C ALA A 119 -12.93 10.00 20.06
N CYS A 120 -13.02 10.98 19.18
CA CYS A 120 -12.48 12.32 19.39
C CYS A 120 -13.13 13.03 20.58
N VAL A 121 -14.45 12.92 20.76
CA VAL A 121 -15.14 13.46 21.95
C VAL A 121 -14.60 12.84 23.23
N LEU A 122 -14.44 11.51 23.28
CA LEU A 122 -13.86 10.82 24.42
C LEU A 122 -12.40 11.26 24.66
N ILE A 123 -11.63 11.42 23.59
CA ILE A 123 -10.25 11.88 23.69
C ILE A 123 -10.19 13.28 24.27
N VAL A 124 -10.94 14.25 23.73
CA VAL A 124 -10.89 15.64 24.18
C VAL A 124 -11.40 15.79 25.62
N LYS A 125 -12.49 15.11 26.00
CA LYS A 125 -13.10 15.29 27.32
C LYS A 125 -12.45 14.48 28.43
N ILE A 126 -11.89 13.32 28.13
CA ILE A 126 -11.41 12.38 29.15
C ILE A 126 -9.92 12.14 29.00
N LEU A 127 -9.50 11.63 27.85
CA LEU A 127 -8.12 11.16 27.68
C LEU A 127 -7.11 12.32 27.68
N HIS A 128 -7.46 13.44 27.06
CA HIS A 128 -6.58 14.58 26.91
C HIS A 128 -6.27 15.28 28.24
N PRO A 129 -7.24 15.62 29.11
CA PRO A 129 -6.94 16.15 30.44
C PRO A 129 -6.02 15.24 31.26
N LEU A 130 -6.23 13.91 31.19
CA LEU A 130 -5.39 12.94 31.89
C LEU A 130 -3.95 12.91 31.35
N ILE A 131 -3.79 12.86 30.03
CA ILE A 131 -2.48 12.86 29.37
C ILE A 131 -1.77 14.19 29.59
N HIS A 132 -2.46 15.32 29.45
CA HIS A 132 -1.88 16.64 29.66
C HIS A 132 -1.34 16.75 31.09
N LYS A 133 -2.14 16.37 32.09
CA LYS A 133 -1.71 16.36 33.50
C LYS A 133 -0.48 15.47 33.71
N ALA A 134 -0.44 14.28 33.10
CA ALA A 134 0.71 13.39 33.20
C ALA A 134 1.98 13.98 32.56
N LEU A 135 1.85 14.67 31.43
CA LEU A 135 2.96 15.32 30.75
C LEU A 135 3.41 16.62 31.43
N ASP A 136 2.51 17.31 32.12
CA ASP A 136 2.82 18.52 32.90
C ASP A 136 3.66 18.20 34.15
N PHE A 137 3.58 16.99 34.68
CA PHE A 137 4.49 16.50 35.72
C PHE A 137 5.91 16.20 35.23
N LEU A 138 6.13 16.13 33.91
CA LEU A 138 7.42 15.78 33.34
C LEU A 138 8.36 17.00 33.38
N PRO A 139 9.57 16.89 33.96
CA PRO A 139 10.54 17.98 33.91
C PRO A 139 10.86 18.37 32.46
N GLU A 140 10.88 19.67 32.15
CA GLU A 140 11.03 20.16 30.76
C GLU A 140 12.28 19.60 30.06
N PHE A 141 13.40 19.50 30.78
CA PHE A 141 14.64 18.92 30.24
C PHE A 141 14.46 17.48 29.74
N VAL A 142 13.72 16.66 30.51
CA VAL A 142 13.41 15.27 30.14
C VAL A 142 12.48 15.26 28.91
N GLY A 143 11.46 16.11 28.90
CA GLY A 143 10.54 16.20 27.77
C GLY A 143 11.23 16.60 26.47
N TRP A 144 12.07 17.63 26.47
CA TRP A 144 12.85 18.02 25.29
C TRP A 144 13.82 16.93 24.84
N THR A 145 14.48 16.25 25.78
CA THR A 145 15.35 15.10 25.46
C THR A 145 14.56 13.99 24.76
N CYS A 146 13.38 13.63 25.27
CA CYS A 146 12.48 12.66 24.63
C CYS A 146 12.03 13.12 23.23
N ILE A 147 11.63 14.38 23.07
CA ILE A 147 11.21 14.93 21.77
C ILE A 147 12.34 14.81 20.74
N VAL A 148 13.58 15.19 21.09
CA VAL A 148 14.72 15.10 20.18
C VAL A 148 15.02 13.63 19.83
N LEU A 149 15.09 12.76 20.84
CA LEU A 149 15.40 11.33 20.64
C LEU A 149 14.35 10.63 19.77
N PHE A 150 13.07 10.78 20.11
CA PHE A 150 11.97 10.19 19.33
C PHE A 150 11.83 10.85 17.97
N GLY A 151 12.10 12.15 17.86
CA GLY A 151 12.13 12.87 16.59
C GLY A 151 13.18 12.29 15.63
N VAL A 152 14.43 12.16 16.08
CA VAL A 152 15.50 11.56 15.25
C VAL A 152 15.14 10.13 14.84
N THR A 153 14.63 9.32 15.77
CA THR A 153 14.21 7.94 15.49
C THR A 153 13.09 7.89 14.44
N LEU A 154 12.09 8.77 14.57
CA LEU A 154 10.98 8.89 13.63
C LEU A 154 11.48 9.29 12.23
N PHE A 155 12.42 10.24 12.15
CA PHE A 155 12.98 10.68 10.87
C PHE A 155 13.75 9.56 10.17
N VAL A 156 14.58 8.83 10.90
CA VAL A 156 15.32 7.68 10.35
C VAL A 156 14.35 6.61 9.85
N ASP A 157 13.34 6.28 10.64
CA ASP A 157 12.35 5.27 10.26
C ASP A 157 11.49 5.71 9.06
N LEU A 158 11.09 6.98 9.01
CA LEU A 158 10.41 7.55 7.84
C LEU A 158 11.28 7.44 6.59
N TYR A 159 12.56 7.79 6.67
CA TYR A 159 13.49 7.69 5.54
C TYR A 159 13.61 6.25 5.04
N VAL A 160 13.79 5.28 5.94
CA VAL A 160 13.88 3.86 5.61
C VAL A 160 12.57 3.37 4.99
N THR A 161 11.43 3.69 5.62
CA THR A 161 10.09 3.31 5.15
C THR A 161 9.80 3.83 3.75
N VAL A 162 10.04 5.12 3.50
CA VAL A 162 9.85 5.74 2.17
C VAL A 162 10.74 5.07 1.13
N THR A 163 12.02 4.85 1.46
CA THR A 163 12.97 4.19 0.56
C THR A 163 12.50 2.78 0.19
N ASP A 164 11.98 2.02 1.15
CA ASP A 164 11.52 0.66 0.92
C ASP A 164 10.22 0.61 0.10
N ILE A 165 9.29 1.55 0.32
CA ILE A 165 8.07 1.67 -0.51
C ILE A 165 8.44 2.03 -1.96
N LEU A 166 9.39 2.94 -2.17
CA LEU A 166 9.85 3.29 -3.52
C LEU A 166 10.55 2.11 -4.21
N LYS A 167 11.34 1.32 -3.48
CA LYS A 167 11.93 0.08 -4.00
C LYS A 167 10.85 -0.94 -4.36
N MET A 168 9.80 -1.09 -3.54
CA MET A 168 8.64 -1.93 -3.85
C MET A 168 7.96 -1.48 -5.15
N ASN A 169 7.70 -0.19 -5.32
CA ASN A 169 7.10 0.35 -6.54
C ASN A 169 7.95 0.07 -7.79
N ARG A 170 9.27 0.25 -7.71
CA ARG A 170 10.19 -0.09 -8.82
C ARG A 170 10.15 -1.59 -9.15
N LYS A 171 10.03 -2.43 -8.12
CA LYS A 171 9.93 -3.88 -8.31
C LYS A 171 8.62 -4.25 -9.00
N LEU A 172 7.49 -3.69 -8.57
CA LEU A 172 6.20 -3.89 -9.20
C LEU A 172 6.21 -3.42 -10.67
N ALA A 173 6.89 -2.30 -10.95
CA ALA A 173 7.07 -1.81 -12.31
C ALA A 173 7.80 -2.83 -13.21
N LYS A 174 8.92 -3.39 -12.73
CA LYS A 174 9.67 -4.42 -13.47
C LYS A 174 8.86 -5.71 -13.67
N MET A 175 8.09 -6.11 -12.67
CA MET A 175 7.18 -7.25 -12.80
C MET A 175 6.15 -6.99 -13.90
N ASN A 176 5.53 -5.81 -13.91
CA ASN A 176 4.56 -5.43 -14.92
C ASN A 176 5.17 -5.39 -16.33
N GLU A 177 6.38 -4.86 -16.48
CA GLU A 177 7.10 -4.83 -17.76
C GLU A 177 7.32 -6.23 -18.33
N ILE A 178 7.79 -7.17 -17.50
CA ILE A 178 7.96 -8.57 -17.91
C ILE A 178 6.62 -9.22 -18.26
N ALA A 179 5.56 -8.92 -17.50
CA ALA A 179 4.22 -9.43 -17.78
C ALA A 179 3.69 -8.90 -19.13
N THR A 180 3.85 -7.60 -19.41
CA THR A 180 3.50 -6.99 -20.69
C THR A 180 4.28 -7.64 -21.84
N GLU A 181 5.58 -7.88 -21.67
CA GLU A 181 6.39 -8.53 -22.71
C GLU A 181 5.95 -9.97 -22.97
N LEU A 182 5.62 -10.73 -21.90
CA LEU A 182 5.06 -12.07 -22.05
C LEU A 182 3.71 -12.06 -22.78
N HIS A 183 2.86 -11.06 -22.53
CA HIS A 183 1.61 -10.89 -23.26
C HIS A 183 1.85 -10.55 -24.73
N ARG A 184 2.78 -9.63 -25.02
CA ARG A 184 3.16 -9.26 -26.39
C ARG A 184 3.64 -10.47 -27.19
N ILE A 185 4.55 -11.27 -26.62
CA ILE A 185 5.03 -12.49 -27.28
C ILE A 185 3.88 -13.49 -27.47
N SER A 186 2.96 -13.60 -26.50
CA SER A 186 1.79 -14.47 -26.62
C SER A 186 0.83 -14.04 -27.74
N ASP A 187 0.62 -12.73 -27.92
CA ASP A 187 -0.23 -12.17 -28.97
C ASP A 187 0.42 -12.36 -30.34
N GLU A 188 1.73 -12.13 -30.46
CA GLU A 188 2.52 -12.36 -31.68
C GLU A 188 2.46 -13.84 -32.12
N ILE A 189 2.54 -14.78 -31.19
CA ILE A 189 2.34 -16.21 -31.48
C ILE A 189 0.90 -16.46 -31.97
N GLY A 190 -0.09 -15.82 -31.35
CA GLY A 190 -1.50 -15.98 -31.70
C GLY A 190 -1.84 -15.47 -33.10
N GLU A 191 -1.36 -14.27 -33.45
CA GLU A 191 -1.55 -13.66 -34.77
C GLU A 191 -0.84 -14.46 -35.86
N ASN A 192 0.42 -14.86 -35.66
CA ASN A 192 1.15 -15.70 -36.61
C ASN A 192 0.46 -17.04 -36.85
N ILE A 193 -0.11 -17.68 -35.81
CA ILE A 193 -0.90 -18.92 -35.98
C ILE A 193 -2.17 -18.66 -36.80
N TYR A 194 -2.83 -17.53 -36.60
CA TYR A 194 -4.08 -17.18 -37.28
C TYR A 194 -3.84 -16.86 -38.77
N GLU A 195 -2.84 -16.04 -39.10
CA GLU A 195 -2.44 -15.77 -40.48
C GLU A 195 -2.00 -17.05 -41.19
N ASP A 196 -1.16 -17.88 -40.55
CA ASP A 196 -0.66 -19.12 -41.13
C ASP A 196 -1.79 -20.14 -41.43
N VAL A 197 -2.77 -20.30 -40.54
CA VAL A 197 -3.92 -21.19 -40.79
C VAL A 197 -4.75 -20.68 -41.97
N THR A 198 -4.86 -19.36 -42.12
CA THR A 198 -5.60 -18.72 -43.22
C THR A 198 -4.83 -18.87 -44.53
N GLU A 199 -3.53 -18.61 -44.54
CA GLU A 199 -2.66 -18.76 -45.72
C GLU A 199 -2.54 -20.23 -46.15
N ALA A 200 -2.47 -21.19 -45.21
CA ALA A 200 -2.46 -22.62 -45.52
C ALA A 200 -3.80 -23.13 -46.07
N LEU A 201 -4.92 -22.49 -45.70
CA LEU A 201 -6.23 -22.74 -46.30
C LEU A 201 -6.29 -22.21 -47.75
N GLU A 202 -5.63 -21.08 -48.03
CA GLU A 202 -5.56 -20.45 -49.36
C GLU A 202 -4.54 -21.14 -50.31
N LEU A 203 -3.36 -21.51 -49.82
CA LEU A 203 -2.29 -22.19 -50.57
C LEU A 203 -2.64 -23.62 -51.01
N LYS A 204 -3.72 -24.18 -50.46
CA LYS A 204 -4.26 -25.47 -50.91
C LYS A 204 -4.75 -25.45 -52.36
N GLU A 205 -4.91 -24.26 -52.96
CA GLU A 205 -5.42 -24.10 -54.33
C GLU A 205 -4.34 -24.04 -55.44
N GLU A 206 -3.06 -23.73 -55.19
CA GLU A 206 -2.08 -23.55 -56.29
C GLU A 206 -0.66 -24.14 -56.07
N MET A 207 -0.28 -25.05 -57.00
CA MET A 207 1.08 -25.52 -57.37
C MET A 207 1.98 -26.23 -56.33
N ALA A 208 1.87 -27.56 -56.28
CA ALA A 208 2.46 -28.46 -55.28
C ALA A 208 3.98 -28.73 -55.30
N ASP A 209 4.75 -28.37 -56.35
CA ASP A 209 6.16 -28.83 -56.47
C ASP A 209 7.25 -27.77 -56.25
N ARG A 210 7.07 -26.51 -56.67
CA ARG A 210 8.01 -25.41 -56.30
C ARG A 210 7.84 -24.96 -54.84
N LEU A 211 6.73 -25.34 -54.21
CA LEU A 211 6.45 -25.08 -52.80
C LEU A 211 7.31 -25.92 -51.87
N LYS A 212 7.80 -27.11 -52.23
CA LYS A 212 8.47 -28.02 -51.27
C LYS A 212 9.82 -27.50 -50.75
N GLU A 213 10.68 -26.99 -51.62
CA GLU A 213 11.99 -26.45 -51.19
C GLU A 213 11.82 -25.16 -50.40
N ARG A 214 10.97 -24.23 -50.88
CA ARG A 214 10.61 -23.02 -50.12
C ARG A 214 9.94 -23.36 -48.80
N ALA A 215 9.04 -24.35 -48.76
CA ALA A 215 8.37 -24.78 -47.55
C ALA A 215 9.34 -25.40 -46.55
N ALA A 216 10.37 -26.13 -47.00
CA ALA A 216 11.40 -26.67 -46.11
C ALA A 216 12.24 -25.56 -45.49
N GLU A 217 12.70 -24.59 -46.30
CA GLU A 217 13.49 -23.44 -45.83
C GLU A 217 12.68 -22.51 -44.90
N PHE A 218 11.39 -22.29 -45.23
CA PHE A 218 10.44 -21.59 -44.35
C PHE A 218 10.18 -22.36 -43.05
N HIS A 219 10.06 -23.69 -43.11
CA HIS A 219 9.80 -24.52 -41.93
C HIS A 219 11.01 -24.53 -40.98
N GLU A 220 12.24 -24.56 -41.50
CA GLU A 220 13.46 -24.50 -40.70
C GLU A 220 13.60 -23.13 -40.02
N ARG A 221 13.46 -22.04 -40.79
CA ARG A 221 13.50 -20.67 -40.25
C ARG A 221 12.40 -20.40 -39.22
N ARG A 222 11.21 -20.99 -39.39
CA ARG A 222 10.12 -20.96 -38.40
C ARG A 222 10.47 -21.73 -37.13
N LYS A 223 11.14 -22.87 -37.26
CA LYS A 223 11.50 -23.70 -36.12
C LYS A 223 12.50 -22.95 -35.24
N ASP A 224 13.49 -22.31 -35.86
CA ASP A 224 14.46 -21.47 -35.15
C ASP A 224 13.77 -20.28 -34.47
N LEU A 225 12.90 -19.55 -35.17
CA LEU A 225 12.15 -18.44 -34.58
C LEU A 225 11.26 -18.89 -33.41
N SER A 226 10.61 -20.05 -33.54
CA SER A 226 9.79 -20.63 -32.47
C SER A 226 10.62 -21.08 -31.26
N GLU A 227 11.83 -21.60 -31.50
CA GLU A 227 12.77 -21.98 -30.45
C GLU A 227 13.29 -20.74 -29.70
N ASP A 228 13.72 -19.69 -30.43
CA ASP A 228 14.15 -18.42 -29.85
C ASP A 228 13.06 -17.76 -28.98
N MET A 229 11.82 -17.68 -29.49
CA MET A 229 10.69 -17.14 -28.73
C MET A 229 10.39 -17.98 -27.47
N ARG A 230 10.53 -19.31 -27.55
CA ARG A 230 10.37 -20.18 -26.37
C ARG A 230 11.44 -19.93 -25.34
N GLU A 231 12.70 -19.76 -25.75
CA GLU A 231 13.80 -19.44 -24.84
C GLU A 231 13.58 -18.09 -24.15
N GLN A 232 13.17 -17.06 -24.89
CA GLN A 232 12.82 -15.75 -24.33
C GLN A 232 11.69 -15.84 -23.29
N ILE A 233 10.62 -16.59 -23.57
CA ILE A 233 9.53 -16.81 -22.61
C ILE A 233 10.05 -17.49 -21.34
N ILE A 234 10.92 -18.51 -21.48
CA ILE A 234 11.50 -19.21 -20.33
C ILE A 234 12.35 -18.25 -19.48
N GLU A 235 13.19 -17.44 -20.11
CA GLU A 235 14.04 -16.46 -19.43
C GLU A 235 13.22 -15.38 -18.72
N LEU A 236 12.23 -14.78 -19.39
CA LEU A 236 11.33 -13.78 -18.81
C LEU A 236 10.56 -14.36 -17.61
N ARG A 237 10.01 -15.57 -17.74
CA ARG A 237 9.32 -16.25 -16.63
C ARG A 237 10.26 -16.53 -15.46
N LYS A 238 11.51 -16.89 -15.74
CA LYS A 238 12.53 -17.08 -14.70
C LYS A 238 12.82 -15.77 -13.98
N HIS A 239 13.03 -14.68 -14.72
CA HIS A 239 13.29 -13.36 -14.15
C HIS A 239 12.10 -12.84 -13.33
N TYR A 240 10.87 -13.01 -13.83
CA TYR A 240 9.63 -12.71 -13.11
C TYR A 240 9.56 -13.44 -11.76
N ARG A 241 9.85 -14.75 -11.78
CA ARG A 241 9.85 -15.58 -10.58
C ARG A 241 10.94 -15.15 -9.59
N GLU A 242 12.15 -14.88 -10.06
CA GLU A 242 13.26 -14.40 -9.22
C GLU A 242 12.91 -13.08 -8.52
N LEU A 243 12.26 -12.16 -9.22
CA LEU A 243 11.74 -10.94 -8.61
C LEU A 243 10.78 -11.30 -7.48
N ILE A 244 9.77 -12.13 -7.70
CA ILE A 244 8.83 -12.54 -6.65
C ILE A 244 9.55 -13.21 -5.46
N LEU A 245 10.56 -14.04 -5.69
CA LEU A 245 11.33 -14.70 -4.63
C LEU A 245 12.11 -13.71 -3.76
N ARG A 246 12.70 -12.66 -4.35
CA ARG A 246 13.47 -11.62 -3.64
C ARG A 246 12.54 -10.63 -2.92
N ASN A 247 11.90 -11.08 -1.86
CA ASN A 247 11.02 -10.24 -1.03
C ASN A 247 11.72 -9.81 0.26
N PRO A 248 12.11 -8.52 0.40
CA PRO A 248 12.60 -8.02 1.68
C PRO A 248 11.51 -8.20 2.74
N ALA A 249 11.91 -8.48 3.99
CA ALA A 249 10.99 -8.69 5.10
C ALA A 249 9.97 -7.53 5.25
N HIS A 250 10.40 -6.31 4.92
CA HIS A 250 9.56 -5.12 4.91
C HIS A 250 8.35 -5.22 3.96
N MET A 251 8.53 -5.74 2.73
CA MET A 251 7.42 -5.85 1.77
C MET A 251 6.37 -6.86 2.24
N LYS A 252 6.83 -7.95 2.88
CA LYS A 252 5.93 -8.91 3.54
C LYS A 252 5.18 -8.27 4.70
N ARG A 253 5.83 -7.39 5.48
CA ARG A 253 5.19 -6.62 6.55
C ARG A 253 4.10 -5.72 5.97
N ILE A 254 4.40 -4.88 4.98
CA ILE A 254 3.44 -3.95 4.38
C ILE A 254 2.21 -4.70 3.86
N ILE A 255 2.39 -5.77 3.09
CA ILE A 255 1.25 -6.51 2.51
C ILE A 255 0.38 -7.15 3.58
N ARG A 256 0.96 -7.57 4.71
CA ARG A 256 0.21 -8.08 5.88
C ARG A 256 -0.46 -6.96 6.67
N ALA A 257 0.22 -5.83 6.85
CA ALA A 257 -0.26 -4.68 7.60
C ALA A 257 -1.39 -3.94 6.87
N PHE A 258 -1.38 -3.96 5.53
CA PHE A 258 -2.38 -3.31 4.70
C PHE A 258 -2.96 -4.33 3.70
N PRO A 259 -3.86 -5.23 4.14
CA PRO A 259 -4.46 -6.24 3.25
C PRO A 259 -5.27 -5.63 2.10
N LYS A 260 -5.82 -4.43 2.32
CA LYS A 260 -6.56 -3.65 1.33
C LYS A 260 -5.68 -2.70 0.50
N LEU A 261 -4.34 -2.81 0.61
CA LEU A 261 -3.42 -2.00 -0.19
C LEU A 261 -3.68 -2.26 -1.69
N GLU A 262 -3.89 -1.22 -2.46
CA GLU A 262 -4.07 -1.33 -3.92
C GLU A 262 -3.02 -0.49 -4.62
N SER A 263 -2.36 -1.02 -5.67
CA SER A 263 -1.49 -0.23 -6.52
C SER A 263 -2.30 0.36 -7.67
N ARG A 264 -2.18 1.67 -7.93
CA ARG A 264 -2.85 2.28 -9.10
C ARG A 264 -2.21 1.89 -10.43
N LYS A 265 -0.90 1.62 -10.42
CA LYS A 265 -0.11 1.38 -11.63
C LYS A 265 0.07 -0.11 -11.92
N TYR A 266 0.21 -0.93 -10.88
CA TYR A 266 0.67 -2.31 -11.01
C TYR A 266 -0.22 -3.27 -10.21
N LYS A 267 -1.53 -3.29 -10.52
CA LYS A 267 -2.53 -4.08 -9.80
C LYS A 267 -2.21 -5.58 -9.83
N ASP A 268 -2.06 -6.14 -11.03
CA ASP A 268 -1.86 -7.58 -11.21
C ASP A 268 -0.54 -8.04 -10.58
N ALA A 269 0.54 -7.28 -10.78
CA ALA A 269 1.84 -7.56 -10.16
C ALA A 269 1.77 -7.54 -8.62
N LEU A 270 0.95 -6.66 -8.01
CA LEU A 270 0.75 -6.62 -6.56
C LEU A 270 -0.06 -7.82 -6.07
N GLU A 271 -1.09 -8.25 -6.81
CA GLU A 271 -1.88 -9.43 -6.48
C GLU A 271 -1.05 -10.71 -6.56
N ASP A 272 -0.25 -10.89 -7.61
CA ASP A 272 0.67 -12.03 -7.74
C ASP A 272 1.63 -12.14 -6.56
N LEU A 273 2.18 -10.99 -6.15
CA LEU A 273 3.06 -10.90 -5.00
C LEU A 273 2.31 -11.24 -3.69
N ARG A 274 1.07 -10.76 -3.52
CA ARG A 274 0.23 -11.06 -2.37
C ARG A 274 -0.11 -12.54 -2.30
N GLU A 275 -0.49 -13.15 -3.42
CA GLU A 275 -0.76 -14.58 -3.50
C GLU A 275 0.45 -15.41 -3.09
N TYR A 276 1.62 -15.08 -3.61
CA TYR A 276 2.86 -15.76 -3.27
C TYR A 276 3.15 -15.69 -1.76
N ILE A 277 2.99 -14.51 -1.15
CA ILE A 277 3.18 -14.33 0.30
C ILE A 277 2.15 -15.12 1.10
N ARG A 278 0.89 -15.18 0.64
CA ARG A 278 -0.17 -15.95 1.30
C ARG A 278 0.09 -17.45 1.25
N LYS A 279 0.52 -17.99 0.10
CA LYS A 279 0.84 -19.41 -0.10
C LYS A 279 2.05 -19.84 0.75
N ASN A 280 3.11 -19.02 0.81
CA ASN A 280 4.32 -19.35 1.57
C ASN A 280 4.30 -18.91 3.04
N GLY A 281 3.38 -18.03 3.43
CA GLY A 281 3.22 -17.55 4.80
C GLY A 281 2.49 -18.52 5.73
N LYS A 282 1.82 -19.55 5.21
CA LYS A 282 1.16 -20.62 5.97
C LYS A 282 2.10 -21.76 6.42
N LYS A 283 3.37 -21.73 6.02
CA LYS A 283 4.39 -22.75 6.34
C LYS A 283 5.21 -22.44 7.62
N LYS A 284 4.75 -21.52 8.46
CA LYS A 284 5.38 -21.22 9.76
C LYS A 284 4.34 -21.16 10.85
#